data_AF-A0A060YX25-F1
#
_entry.id   AF-A0A060YX25-F1
#
_cell.length_a   1.000
_cell.length_b   1.000
_cell.length_c   1.000
_cell.angle_alpha   90.00
_cell.angle_beta   90.00
_cell.angle_gamma   90.00
#
_symmetry.space_group_name_H-M   'P 1'
#
loop_
_entity.id
_entity.type
_entity.pdbx_description
1 polymer ?
#
loop_
_entity_poly.entity_id
_entity_poly.type
_entity_poly.pdbx_seq_one_letter_code
_entity_poly.pdbx_strand_id
1 'polypeptide(L)'
;MSHEEVRAKLESSSRALRTATDKVLNSIVSSLDNIPYGMRYVAKVLKNSLHEKFPDATEDELLKIVGNLLYYRYMNPAIVAPDGFDIIDMSAGGQLHSDQRRNLGSVAKMLQHAAANKLFEGENAHMTPMNNYISQTYQKFR
;
A
#
# COMPACT_ATOMS: atom_id res chain seq x y z
N MET A 1 -10.25 -13.02 23.35
CA MET A 1 -9.00 -12.43 23.87
C MET A 1 -9.20 -12.07 25.33
N SER A 2 -8.71 -12.89 26.26
CA SER A 2 -9.00 -12.80 27.71
C SER A 2 -7.96 -12.02 28.52
N HIS A 3 -6.76 -11.78 27.97
CA HIS A 3 -5.65 -11.17 28.71
C HIS A 3 -5.48 -9.69 28.35
N GLU A 4 -5.56 -8.82 29.36
CA GLU A 4 -5.48 -7.37 29.18
C GLU A 4 -4.12 -6.92 28.62
N GLU A 5 -3.03 -7.54 29.06
CA GLU A 5 -1.68 -7.25 28.56
C GLU A 5 -1.55 -7.51 27.04
N VAL A 6 -2.19 -8.57 26.53
CA VAL A 6 -2.17 -8.91 25.11
C VAL A 6 -2.95 -7.88 24.31
N ARG A 7 -4.10 -7.43 24.82
CA ARG A 7 -4.90 -6.36 24.19
C ARG A 7 -4.13 -5.05 24.12
N ALA A 8 -3.52 -4.63 25.23
CA ALA A 8 -2.72 -3.41 25.30
C ALA A 8 -1.55 -3.43 24.31
N LYS A 9 -0.82 -4.56 24.21
CA LYS A 9 0.28 -4.72 23.24
C LYS A 9 -0.23 -4.71 21.79
N LEU A 10 -1.34 -5.38 21.50
CA LEU A 10 -1.94 -5.41 20.17
C LEU A 10 -2.38 -4.01 19.73
N GLU A 11 -3.03 -3.26 20.60
CA GLU A 11 -3.43 -1.88 20.33
C GLU A 11 -2.24 -0.96 20.08
N SER A 12 -1.18 -1.07 20.90
CA SER A 12 0.04 -0.30 20.72
C SER A 12 0.70 -0.61 19.36
N SER A 13 0.83 -1.89 19.03
CA SER A 13 1.38 -2.36 17.75
C SER A 13 0.53 -1.89 16.56
N SER A 14 -0.79 -1.92 16.72
CA SER A 14 -1.76 -1.44 15.74
C SER A 14 -1.61 0.06 15.47
N ARG A 15 -1.47 0.87 16.52
CA ARG A 15 -1.20 2.31 16.39
C ARG A 15 0.12 2.57 15.68
N ALA A 16 1.18 1.87 16.05
CA ALA A 16 2.49 2.01 15.41
C ALA A 16 2.44 1.67 13.91
N LEU A 17 1.75 0.59 13.53
CA LEU A 17 1.58 0.20 12.13
C LEU A 17 0.80 1.27 11.34
N ARG A 18 -0.28 1.82 11.90
CA ARG A 18 -1.03 2.91 11.26
C ARG A 18 -0.17 4.15 11.06
N THR A 19 0.57 4.57 12.08
CA THR A 19 1.47 5.72 11.99
C THR A 19 2.55 5.51 10.93
N ALA A 20 3.16 4.32 10.86
CA ALA A 20 4.14 4.00 9.83
C ALA A 20 3.52 4.00 8.42
N THR A 21 2.33 3.42 8.28
CA THR A 21 1.57 3.39 7.02
C THR A 21 1.21 4.79 6.55
N ASP A 22 0.72 5.66 7.46
CA ASP A 22 0.40 7.05 7.14
C ASP A 22 1.62 7.84 6.68
N LYS A 23 2.79 7.61 7.28
CA LYS A 23 4.04 8.26 6.82
C LYS A 23 4.35 7.89 5.38
N VAL A 24 4.34 6.60 5.05
CA VAL A 24 4.63 6.13 3.68
C VAL A 24 3.58 6.64 2.70
N LEU A 25 2.29 6.55 3.05
CA LEU A 25 1.20 7.07 2.23
C LEU A 25 1.37 8.55 1.94
N ASN A 26 1.58 9.36 2.97
CA ASN A 26 1.71 10.80 2.83
C ASN A 26 2.91 11.14 1.93
N SER A 27 4.02 10.42 2.06
CA SER A 27 5.18 10.56 1.17
C SER A 27 4.85 10.19 -0.29
N ILE A 28 4.04 9.17 -0.54
CA ILE A 28 3.60 8.82 -1.90
C ILE A 28 2.72 9.94 -2.49
N VAL A 29 1.69 10.36 -1.75
CA VAL A 29 0.73 11.37 -2.22
C VAL A 29 1.39 12.73 -2.42
N SER A 30 2.36 13.11 -1.57
CA SER A 30 3.09 14.37 -1.72
C SER A 30 4.18 14.35 -2.80
N SER A 31 4.48 13.17 -3.38
CA SER A 31 5.53 13.00 -4.40
C SER A 31 5.00 12.55 -5.76
N LEU A 32 3.70 12.69 -6.02
CA LEU A 32 3.09 12.30 -7.29
C LEU A 32 3.74 12.99 -8.51
N ASP A 33 4.24 14.21 -8.34
CA ASP A 33 4.94 14.93 -9.41
C ASP A 33 6.29 14.31 -9.79
N ASN A 34 6.89 13.53 -8.89
CA ASN A 34 8.13 12.80 -9.11
C ASN A 34 7.92 11.49 -9.88
N ILE A 35 6.67 11.07 -10.12
CA ILE A 35 6.40 9.90 -10.96
C ILE A 35 6.89 10.21 -12.38
N PRO A 36 7.78 9.38 -12.96
CA PRO A 36 8.35 9.65 -14.28
C PRO A 36 7.25 9.83 -15.33
N TYR A 37 7.48 10.75 -16.27
CA TYR A 37 6.50 11.05 -17.34
C TYR A 37 6.03 9.79 -18.07
N GLY A 38 6.95 8.88 -18.42
CA GLY A 38 6.60 7.64 -19.11
C GLY A 38 5.59 6.79 -18.33
N MET A 39 5.75 6.70 -17.00
CA MET A 39 4.82 5.96 -16.15
C MET A 39 3.44 6.64 -16.11
N ARG A 40 3.39 7.96 -15.97
CA ARG A 40 2.12 8.73 -16.04
C ARG A 40 1.43 8.59 -17.39
N TYR A 41 2.21 8.60 -18.48
CA TYR A 41 1.70 8.41 -19.83
C TYR A 41 1.11 7.02 -20.02
N VAL A 42 1.81 5.96 -19.60
CA VAL A 42 1.31 4.58 -19.66
C VAL A 42 0.03 4.43 -18.83
N ALA A 43 -0.04 5.01 -17.64
CA ALA A 43 -1.25 5.02 -16.82
C ALA A 43 -2.43 5.73 -17.52
N LYS A 44 -2.18 6.88 -18.18
CA LYS A 44 -3.19 7.60 -18.96
C LYS A 44 -3.70 6.75 -20.14
N VAL A 45 -2.79 6.15 -20.92
CA VAL A 45 -3.15 5.29 -22.04
C VAL A 45 -3.96 4.09 -21.55
N LEU A 46 -3.53 3.45 -20.46
CA LEU A 46 -4.27 2.34 -19.84
C LEU A 46 -5.70 2.75 -19.46
N LYS A 47 -5.89 3.89 -18.77
CA LYS A 47 -7.23 4.38 -18.40
C LYS A 47 -8.10 4.56 -19.65
N ASN A 48 -7.58 5.25 -20.66
CA ASN A 48 -8.33 5.58 -21.87
C ASN A 48 -8.71 4.33 -22.66
N SER A 49 -7.77 3.41 -22.88
CA SER A 49 -8.02 2.17 -23.61
C SER A 49 -8.99 1.24 -22.88
N LEU A 50 -8.95 1.21 -21.55
CA LEU A 50 -9.93 0.46 -20.76
C LEU A 50 -11.33 1.08 -20.88
N HIS A 51 -11.44 2.40 -20.83
CA HIS A 51 -12.73 3.06 -20.98
C HIS A 51 -13.34 2.85 -22.37
N GLU A 52 -12.51 2.93 -23.42
CA GLU A 52 -12.93 2.65 -24.80
C GLU A 52 -13.43 1.21 -24.97
N LYS A 53 -12.72 0.24 -24.36
CA LYS A 53 -13.08 -1.18 -24.45
C LYS A 53 -14.25 -1.58 -23.55
N PHE A 54 -14.41 -0.91 -22.41
CA PHE A 54 -15.42 -1.18 -21.40
C PHE A 54 -16.16 0.11 -21.04
N PRO A 55 -17.03 0.62 -21.92
CA PRO A 55 -17.69 1.91 -21.74
C PRO A 55 -18.62 1.96 -20.52
N ASP A 56 -19.15 0.80 -20.10
CA ASP A 56 -20.01 0.67 -18.92
C ASP A 56 -19.21 0.66 -17.60
N ALA A 57 -17.88 0.56 -17.65
CA ALA A 57 -17.04 0.59 -16.47
C ALA A 57 -17.04 1.98 -15.83
N THR A 58 -17.27 2.03 -14.53
CA THR A 58 -17.27 3.26 -13.76
C THR A 58 -15.86 3.85 -13.64
N GLU A 59 -15.76 5.15 -13.41
CA GLU A 59 -14.45 5.79 -13.19
C GLU A 59 -13.70 5.19 -11.99
N ASP A 60 -14.41 4.79 -10.92
CA ASP A 60 -13.81 4.15 -9.75
C ASP A 60 -13.17 2.80 -10.09
N GLU A 61 -13.83 1.98 -10.93
CA GLU A 61 -13.26 0.71 -11.40
C GLU A 61 -12.02 0.93 -12.26
N LEU A 62 -12.05 1.91 -13.16
CA LEU A 62 -10.88 2.24 -13.99
C LEU A 62 -9.71 2.75 -13.13
N LEU A 63 -9.98 3.61 -12.15
CA LEU A 63 -8.96 4.15 -11.25
C LEU A 63 -8.34 3.07 -10.36
N LYS A 64 -9.09 2.05 -9.94
CA LYS A 64 -8.51 0.89 -9.23
C LYS A 64 -7.48 0.14 -10.08
N ILE A 65 -7.73 -0.02 -11.38
CA ILE A 65 -6.78 -0.69 -12.29
C ILE A 65 -5.53 0.17 -12.49
N VAL A 66 -5.69 1.49 -12.62
CA VAL A 66 -4.55 2.43 -12.70
C VAL A 66 -3.76 2.44 -11.38
N GLY A 67 -4.44 2.45 -10.24
CA GLY A 67 -3.83 2.34 -8.92
C GLY A 67 -3.06 1.03 -8.74
N ASN A 68 -3.58 -0.09 -9.26
CA ASN A 68 -2.85 -1.35 -9.28
C ASN A 68 -1.55 -1.28 -10.10
N LEU A 69 -1.51 -0.52 -11.20
CA LEU A 69 -0.27 -0.26 -11.92
C LEU A 69 0.69 0.61 -11.10
N LEU A 70 0.25 1.80 -10.68
CA LEU A 70 1.12 2.81 -10.07
C LEU A 70 1.58 2.44 -8.66
N TYR A 71 0.69 1.91 -7.84
CA TYR A 71 1.02 1.50 -6.48
C TYR A 71 1.50 0.04 -6.45
N TYR A 72 0.65 -0.92 -6.82
CA TYR A 72 0.92 -2.33 -6.53
C TYR A 72 2.04 -2.91 -7.40
N ARG A 73 2.12 -2.57 -8.69
CA ARG A 73 3.19 -3.08 -9.57
C ARG A 73 4.46 -2.27 -9.50
N TYR A 74 4.38 -0.96 -9.33
CA TYR A 74 5.56 -0.09 -9.37
C TYR A 74 6.15 0.19 -7.98
N MET A 75 5.35 0.64 -7.01
CA MET A 75 5.88 1.07 -5.69
C MET A 75 5.96 -0.06 -4.65
N ASN A 76 4.94 -0.92 -4.56
CA ASN A 76 4.83 -1.94 -3.51
C ASN A 76 6.04 -2.89 -3.44
N PRO A 77 6.61 -3.38 -4.55
CA PRO A 77 7.82 -4.22 -4.51
C PRO A 77 9.02 -3.50 -3.88
N ALA A 78 9.21 -2.22 -4.23
CA ALA A 78 10.29 -1.39 -3.69
C ALA A 78 10.09 -1.05 -2.20
N ILE A 79 8.85 -0.99 -1.72
CA ILE A 79 8.56 -0.86 -0.28
C ILE A 79 8.89 -2.15 0.47
N VAL A 80 8.56 -3.32 -0.10
CA VAL A 80 8.76 -4.63 0.56
C VAL A 80 10.24 -5.03 0.59
N ALA A 81 10.98 -4.74 -0.47
CA ALA A 81 12.38 -5.10 -0.63
C ALA A 81 13.19 -3.90 -1.14
N PRO A 82 13.35 -2.83 -0.34
CA PRO A 82 14.04 -1.62 -0.80
C PRO A 82 15.51 -1.85 -1.15
N ASP A 83 16.14 -2.87 -0.55
CA ASP A 83 17.49 -3.34 -0.91
C ASP A 83 17.54 -3.96 -2.31
N GLY A 84 16.53 -4.74 -2.69
CA GLY A 84 16.45 -5.37 -4.01
C GLY A 84 15.98 -4.44 -5.14
N PHE A 85 15.58 -3.22 -4.81
CA PHE A 85 15.10 -2.19 -5.75
C PHE A 85 15.94 -0.91 -5.69
N ASP A 86 17.14 -0.98 -5.12
CA ASP A 86 18.11 0.13 -5.04
C ASP A 86 17.55 1.41 -4.41
N ILE A 87 16.62 1.28 -3.46
CA ILE A 87 16.04 2.41 -2.72
C ILE A 87 16.94 2.83 -1.56
N ILE A 88 17.69 1.87 -1.01
CA ILE A 88 18.61 2.09 0.10
C ILE A 88 19.97 1.49 -0.21
N ASP A 89 21.03 2.18 0.21
CA ASP A 89 22.39 1.65 0.14
C ASP A 89 22.59 0.60 1.22
N MET A 90 23.02 -0.60 0.82
CA MET A 90 23.43 -1.66 1.73
C MET A 90 24.95 -1.76 1.74
N SER A 91 25.54 -2.00 2.91
CA SER A 91 26.95 -2.37 2.98
C SER A 91 27.20 -3.66 2.20
N ALA A 92 28.43 -3.88 1.72
CA ALA A 92 28.76 -5.07 0.93
C ALA A 92 28.38 -6.36 1.69
N GLY A 93 27.48 -7.16 1.09
CA GLY A 93 26.94 -8.39 1.70
C GLY A 93 25.87 -8.17 2.78
N GLY A 94 25.47 -6.92 3.05
CA GLY A 94 24.39 -6.57 3.96
C GLY A 94 23.02 -6.89 3.35
N GLN A 95 22.11 -7.40 4.18
CA GLN A 95 20.71 -7.63 3.83
C GLN A 95 19.82 -7.01 4.90
N LEU A 96 18.59 -6.62 4.53
CA LEU A 96 17.60 -6.22 5.53
C LEU A 96 17.41 -7.34 6.56
N HIS A 97 17.41 -6.95 7.83
CA HIS A 97 17.09 -7.85 8.92
C HIS A 97 15.67 -8.40 8.74
N SER A 98 15.44 -9.62 9.22
CA SER A 98 14.14 -10.30 9.11
C SER A 98 13.00 -9.44 9.67
N ASP A 99 13.21 -8.78 10.81
CA ASP A 99 12.22 -7.88 11.40
C ASP A 99 11.95 -6.62 10.56
N GLN A 100 12.98 -6.04 9.92
CA GLN A 100 12.79 -4.88 9.04
C GLN A 100 11.94 -5.27 7.83
N ARG A 101 12.27 -6.40 7.20
CA ARG A 101 11.51 -6.96 6.08
C ARG A 101 10.06 -7.27 6.47
N ARG A 102 9.84 -7.84 7.67
CA ARG A 102 8.50 -8.12 8.20
C ARG A 102 7.68 -6.84 8.43
N ASN A 103 8.32 -5.80 8.98
CA ASN A 103 7.67 -4.52 9.24
C ASN A 103 7.28 -3.80 7.93
N LEU A 104 8.20 -3.75 6.97
CA LEU A 104 7.95 -3.20 5.64
C LEU A 104 6.84 -3.98 4.91
N GLY A 105 6.87 -5.32 4.98
CA GLY A 105 5.82 -6.17 4.43
C GLY A 105 4.44 -5.89 5.04
N SER A 106 4.38 -5.58 6.33
CA SER A 106 3.13 -5.23 7.02
C SER A 106 2.60 -3.86 6.58
N VAL A 107 3.47 -2.86 6.41
CA VAL A 107 3.11 -1.55 5.85
C VAL A 107 2.63 -1.68 4.40
N ALA A 108 3.37 -2.42 3.56
CA ALA A 108 3.00 -2.70 2.18
C ALA A 108 1.62 -3.39 2.08
N LYS A 109 1.34 -4.36 2.97
CA LYS A 109 0.04 -5.02 3.05
C LYS A 109 -1.09 -4.04 3.39
N MET A 110 -0.89 -3.15 4.36
CA MET A 110 -1.88 -2.12 4.72
C MET A 110 -2.19 -1.20 3.55
N LEU A 111 -1.15 -0.70 2.87
CA LEU A 111 -1.30 0.17 1.71
C LEU A 111 -1.94 -0.56 0.51
N GLN A 112 -1.61 -1.84 0.28
CA GLN A 112 -2.25 -2.65 -0.76
C GLN A 112 -3.74 -2.84 -0.52
N HIS A 113 -4.13 -3.15 0.72
CA HIS A 113 -5.54 -3.26 1.09
C HIS A 113 -6.27 -1.91 0.91
N ALA A 114 -5.63 -0.80 1.30
CA ALA A 114 -6.18 0.53 1.09
C ALA A 114 -6.32 0.88 -0.40
N ALA A 115 -5.28 0.68 -1.22
CA ALA A 115 -5.32 1.00 -2.65
C ALA A 115 -6.37 0.19 -3.44
N ALA A 116 -6.68 -1.03 -2.99
CA ALA A 116 -7.70 -1.88 -3.59
C ALA A 116 -9.09 -1.75 -2.95
N ASN A 117 -9.25 -0.91 -1.91
CA ASN A 117 -10.42 -0.87 -1.03
C ASN A 117 -10.85 -2.27 -0.52
N LYS A 118 -9.87 -3.12 -0.19
CA LYS A 118 -10.10 -4.51 0.24
C LYS A 118 -10.03 -4.58 1.76
N LEU A 119 -11.15 -4.89 2.39
CA LEU A 119 -11.20 -5.06 3.84
C LEU A 119 -10.51 -6.36 4.28
N PHE A 120 -10.01 -6.38 5.51
CA PHE A 120 -9.52 -7.60 6.14
C PHE A 120 -10.70 -8.49 6.55
N GLU A 121 -10.65 -9.74 6.13
CA GLU A 121 -11.64 -10.79 6.40
C GLU A 121 -10.96 -12.18 6.39
N GLY A 122 -11.71 -13.23 6.74
CA GLY A 122 -11.23 -14.62 6.70
C GLY A 122 -9.99 -14.85 7.57
N GLU A 123 -8.91 -15.36 6.97
CA GLU A 123 -7.63 -15.62 7.64
C GLU A 123 -7.00 -14.37 8.28
N ASN A 124 -7.39 -13.17 7.82
CA ASN A 124 -6.94 -11.89 8.36
C ASN A 124 -7.95 -11.24 9.32
N ALA A 125 -8.93 -11.99 9.84
CA ALA A 125 -9.99 -11.43 10.71
C ALA A 125 -9.45 -10.76 11.99
N HIS A 126 -8.26 -11.14 12.46
CA HIS A 126 -7.60 -10.46 13.58
C HIS A 126 -7.22 -8.99 13.26
N MET A 127 -7.16 -8.61 11.97
CA MET A 127 -6.90 -7.25 11.49
C MET A 127 -8.19 -6.47 11.18
N THR A 128 -9.38 -7.06 11.30
CA THR A 128 -10.68 -6.39 11.06
C THR A 128 -10.84 -5.03 11.77
N PRO A 129 -10.32 -4.79 13.00
CA PRO A 129 -10.35 -3.46 13.62
C PRO A 129 -9.70 -2.34 12.78
N MET A 130 -8.83 -2.70 11.83
CA MET A 130 -8.19 -1.76 10.90
C MET A 130 -9.06 -1.37 9.71
N ASN A 131 -10.20 -2.04 9.48
CA ASN A 131 -11.01 -1.83 8.28
C ASN A 131 -11.51 -0.38 8.15
N ASN A 132 -11.85 0.27 9.27
CA ASN A 132 -12.20 1.69 9.25
C ASN A 132 -11.04 2.57 8.75
N TYR A 133 -9.81 2.24 9.15
CA TYR A 133 -8.61 2.93 8.66
C TYR A 133 -8.36 2.64 7.18
N ILE A 134 -8.55 1.41 6.71
CA ILE A 134 -8.44 1.04 5.29
C ILE A 134 -9.40 1.87 4.43
N SER A 135 -10.68 1.94 4.80
CA SER A 135 -11.68 2.71 4.05
C SER A 135 -11.36 4.20 4.00
N GLN A 136 -10.89 4.78 5.11
CA GLN A 136 -10.44 6.18 5.16
C GLN A 136 -9.21 6.42 4.31
N THR A 137 -8.28 5.46 4.29
CA THR A 137 -7.04 5.55 3.52
C THR A 137 -7.29 5.40 2.03
N TYR A 138 -8.24 4.57 1.62
CA TYR A 138 -8.68 4.46 0.23
C TYR A 138 -9.11 5.82 -0.36
N GLN A 139 -9.82 6.64 0.41
CA GLN A 139 -10.24 7.98 -0.05
C GLN A 139 -9.06 8.92 -0.32
N LYS A 140 -7.86 8.65 0.23
CA LYS A 140 -6.64 9.41 -0.05
C LYS A 140 -5.87 8.91 -1.27
N PHE A 141 -6.13 7.66 -1.70
CA PHE A 141 -5.57 7.07 -2.91
C PHE A 141 -6.36 7.46 -4.17
N ARG A 142 -7.63 7.84 -4.00
CA ARG A 142 -8.50 8.36 -5.05
C ARG A 142 -8.17 9.81 -5.36
#